data_AF-A0A3B7A3B6-F1
#
_entry.id   AF-A0A3B7A3B6-F1
#
_cell.length_a   1.000
_cell.length_b   1.000
_cell.length_c   1.000
_cell.angle_alpha   90.00
_cell.angle_beta   90.00
_cell.angle_gamma   90.00
#
_symmetry.space_group_name_H-M   'P 1'
#
loop_
_entity.id
_entity.type
_entity.pdbx_description
1 polymer ?
#
loop_
_entity_poly.entity_id
_entity_poly.type
_entity_poly.pdbx_seq_one_letter_code
_entity_poly.pdbx_strand_id
1 'polypeptide(L)'
;MSYLSQTQISSLATTAATAAAYLDTCDSGARFARLDPAYYQACARLLTTIFSVLDAKEAFPDLLSQSPAAQNTLECLQMERQIRSSCAGYYPQLAVILKRAAV
;
A
#
# COMPACT_ATOMS: atom_id res chain seq x y z
N MET A 1 16.33 12.51 7.21
CA MET A 1 14.95 12.02 7.30
C MET A 1 14.04 13.22 7.31
N SER A 2 13.11 13.33 6.36
CA SER A 2 12.09 14.37 6.44
C SER A 2 11.12 13.96 7.54
N TYR A 3 11.27 14.56 8.72
CA TYR A 3 10.39 14.29 9.84
C TYR A 3 9.04 14.89 9.52
N LEU A 4 8.09 14.05 9.11
CA LEU A 4 6.69 14.46 9.01
C LEU A 4 6.22 14.84 10.40
N SER A 5 5.62 16.03 10.51
CA SER A 5 4.96 16.46 11.74
C SER A 5 3.75 15.57 12.03
N GLN A 6 3.34 15.51 13.30
CA GLN A 6 2.18 14.72 13.71
C GLN A 6 0.92 15.09 12.93
N THR A 7 0.73 16.36 12.61
CA THR A 7 -0.41 16.85 11.82
C THR A 7 -0.38 16.31 10.38
N GLN A 8 0.80 16.20 9.77
CA GLN A 8 0.96 15.59 8.45
C GLN A 8 0.66 14.09 8.49
N ILE A 9 1.10 13.38 9.54
CA ILE A 9 0.79 11.95 9.74
C ILE A 9 -0.73 11.75 9.90
N SER A 10 -1.40 12.60 10.70
CA SER A 10 -2.85 12.54 10.85
C SER A 10 -3.59 12.84 9.55
N SER A 11 -3.12 13.83 8.76
CA SER A 11 -3.68 14.09 7.44
C SER A 11 -3.52 12.88 6.51
N LEU A 12 -2.33 12.27 6.49
CA LEU A 12 -2.08 11.03 5.74
C LEU A 12 -2.97 9.88 6.21
N ALA A 13 -3.25 9.76 7.50
CA ALA A 13 -4.16 8.76 8.05
C ALA A 13 -5.57 8.93 7.50
N THR A 14 -6.09 10.16 7.48
CA THR A 14 -7.41 10.44 6.90
C THR A 14 -7.47 10.12 5.41
N THR A 15 -6.44 10.49 4.66
CA THR A 15 -6.34 10.18 3.22
C THR A 15 -6.25 8.67 2.98
N ALA A 16 -5.40 7.98 3.73
CA ALA A 16 -5.26 6.52 3.64
C ALA A 16 -6.58 5.81 3.96
N ALA A 17 -7.30 6.26 5.00
CA ALA A 17 -8.61 5.71 5.35
C ALA A 17 -9.64 5.90 4.22
N THR A 18 -9.71 7.09 3.61
CA THR A 18 -10.62 7.32 2.47
C THR A 18 -10.28 6.48 1.25
N ALA A 19 -8.99 6.32 0.94
CA ALA A 19 -8.54 5.48 -0.16
C ALA A 19 -8.88 4.00 0.10
N ALA A 20 -8.58 3.50 1.30
CA ALA A 20 -8.84 2.12 1.67
C ALA A 20 -10.34 1.80 1.70
N ALA A 21 -11.18 2.71 2.21
CA ALA A 21 -12.63 2.56 2.18
C ALA A 21 -13.19 2.48 0.75
N TYR A 22 -12.62 3.25 -0.19
CA TYR A 22 -13.00 3.14 -1.60
C TYR A 22 -12.62 1.77 -2.20
N LEU A 23 -11.43 1.27 -1.88
CA LEU A 23 -10.99 -0.06 -2.33
C LEU A 23 -11.88 -1.16 -1.74
N ASP A 24 -12.14 -1.13 -0.43
CA ASP A 24 -12.98 -2.12 0.25
C ASP A 24 -14.41 -2.14 -0.31
N THR A 25 -14.98 -0.97 -0.61
CA THR A 25 -16.32 -0.89 -1.22
C THR A 25 -16.34 -1.45 -2.65
N CYS A 26 -15.28 -1.25 -3.42
CA CYS A 26 -15.15 -1.84 -4.76
C CYS A 26 -14.95 -3.37 -4.67
N ASP A 27 -14.06 -3.84 -3.80
CA ASP A 27 -13.68 -5.25 -3.66
C ASP A 27 -14.81 -6.10 -3.05
N SER A 28 -15.65 -5.51 -2.18
CA SER A 28 -16.85 -6.16 -1.64
C SER A 28 -18.01 -6.26 -2.64
N GLY A 29 -17.86 -5.72 -3.86
CA GLY A 29 -18.89 -5.77 -4.89
C GLY A 29 -20.12 -4.91 -4.57
N ALA A 30 -19.93 -3.77 -3.90
CA ALA A 30 -21.02 -2.91 -3.47
C ALA A 30 -21.87 -2.45 -4.68
N ARG A 31 -23.16 -2.82 -4.68
CA ARG A 31 -24.12 -2.52 -5.76
C ARG A 31 -24.30 -1.03 -6.07
N PHE A 32 -23.92 -0.15 -5.14
CA PHE A 32 -24.13 1.29 -5.22
C PHE A 32 -22.86 2.08 -5.55
N ALA A 33 -21.67 1.45 -5.47
CA ALA A 33 -20.42 2.10 -5.84
C ALA A 33 -20.15 1.82 -7.32
N ARG A 34 -20.26 2.85 -8.17
CA ARG A 34 -19.80 2.73 -9.55
C ARG A 34 -18.27 2.68 -9.53
N LEU A 35 -17.72 1.52 -9.88
CA LEU A 35 -16.27 1.36 -10.00
C LEU A 35 -15.76 2.26 -11.12
N ASP A 36 -14.87 3.19 -10.74
CA ASP A 36 -14.05 3.94 -11.67
C ASP A 36 -12.65 3.30 -11.67
N PRO A 37 -12.23 2.64 -12.75
CA PRO A 37 -10.94 1.95 -12.79
C PRO A 37 -9.75 2.87 -12.53
N ALA A 38 -9.80 4.11 -13.03
CA ALA A 38 -8.70 5.06 -12.87
C ALA A 38 -8.59 5.53 -11.41
N TYR A 39 -9.73 5.80 -10.78
CA TYR A 39 -9.76 6.19 -9.37
C TYR A 39 -9.38 5.03 -8.44
N TYR A 40 -9.85 3.81 -8.72
CA TYR A 40 -9.43 2.59 -8.00
C TYR A 40 -7.91 2.42 -8.04
N GLN A 41 -7.32 2.50 -9.23
CA GLN A 41 -5.87 2.38 -9.39
C GLN A 41 -5.11 3.52 -8.68
N ALA A 42 -5.64 4.74 -8.70
CA ALA A 42 -5.06 5.87 -7.99
C ALA A 42 -5.10 5.66 -6.46
N CYS A 43 -6.22 5.19 -5.91
CA CYS A 43 -6.35 4.86 -4.49
C CYS A 43 -5.37 3.76 -4.07
N ALA A 44 -5.26 2.69 -4.85
CA ALA A 44 -4.31 1.61 -4.58
C ALA A 44 -2.86 2.11 -4.59
N ARG A 45 -2.47 2.89 -5.62
CA ARG A 45 -1.13 3.47 -5.71
C ARG A 45 -0.83 4.43 -4.55
N LEU A 46 -1.80 5.26 -4.18
CA LEU A 46 -1.66 6.19 -3.06
C LEU A 46 -1.44 5.45 -1.75
N LEU A 47 -2.26 4.44 -1.46
CA LEU A 47 -2.16 3.65 -0.23
C LEU A 47 -0.81 2.92 -0.14
N THR A 48 -0.37 2.29 -1.23
CA THR A 48 0.96 1.67 -1.34
C THR A 48 2.07 2.68 -1.12
N THR A 49 1.96 3.89 -1.68
CA THR A 49 2.97 4.94 -1.53
C THR A 49 3.08 5.40 -0.08
N ILE A 50 1.95 5.63 0.59
CA ILE A 50 1.92 6.01 2.01
C ILE A 50 2.61 4.94 2.86
N PHE A 51 2.29 3.66 2.64
CA PHE A 51 2.85 2.54 3.41
C PHE A 51 4.30 2.21 3.04
N SER A 52 4.78 2.69 1.89
CA SER A 52 6.19 2.57 1.51
C SER A 52 7.08 3.57 2.24
N VAL A 53 6.52 4.74 2.62
CA VAL A 53 7.24 5.84 3.26
C VAL A 53 7.10 5.81 4.79
N LEU A 54 5.96 5.35 5.30
CA LEU A 54 5.65 5.27 6.73
C LEU A 54 5.52 3.81 7.18
N ASP A 55 5.91 3.51 8.42
CA ASP A 55 5.56 2.23 9.02
C ASP A 55 4.06 2.21 9.34
N ALA A 56 3.29 1.50 8.50
CA ALA A 56 1.85 1.44 8.62
C ALA A 56 1.38 0.81 9.93
N LYS A 57 2.17 -0.11 10.53
CA LYS A 57 1.80 -0.74 11.81
C LYS A 57 1.86 0.24 12.97
N GLU A 58 2.82 1.15 12.94
CA GLU A 58 2.96 2.19 13.97
C GLU A 58 2.03 3.39 13.69
N ALA A 59 1.94 3.82 12.43
CA ALA A 59 1.22 5.04 12.07
C ALA A 59 -0.29 4.84 11.91
N PHE A 60 -0.75 3.65 11.49
CA PHE A 60 -2.15 3.40 11.10
C PHE A 60 -2.71 2.07 11.64
N PRO A 61 -2.54 1.73 12.94
CA PRO A 61 -2.99 0.45 13.47
C PRO A 61 -4.51 0.25 13.33
N ASP A 62 -5.30 1.29 13.56
CA ASP A 62 -6.76 1.23 13.45
C ASP A 62 -7.20 0.95 12.01
N LEU A 63 -6.56 1.60 11.03
CA LEU A 63 -6.84 1.38 9.62
C LEU A 63 -6.57 -0.08 9.21
N LEU A 64 -5.45 -0.64 9.68
CA LEU A 64 -5.11 -2.04 9.43
C LEU A 64 -6.11 -3.00 10.08
N SER A 65 -6.69 -2.67 11.22
CA SER A 65 -7.69 -3.53 11.85
C SER A 65 -9.06 -3.50 11.14
N GLN A 66 -9.37 -2.42 10.43
CA GLN A 66 -10.71 -2.17 9.88
C GLN A 66 -10.81 -2.39 8.36
N SER A 67 -9.70 -2.28 7.64
CA SER A 67 -9.69 -2.33 6.17
C SER A 67 -8.92 -3.53 5.62
N PRO A 68 -9.61 -4.50 4.99
CA PRO A 68 -8.98 -5.58 4.24
C PRO A 68 -8.02 -5.08 3.15
N ALA A 69 -8.38 -4.03 2.41
CA ALA A 69 -7.51 -3.44 1.40
C ALA A 69 -6.21 -2.89 2.00
N ALA A 70 -6.28 -2.28 3.19
CA ALA A 70 -5.08 -1.82 3.90
C ALA A 70 -4.20 -2.99 4.35
N GLN A 71 -4.78 -4.07 4.91
CA GLN A 71 -4.03 -5.27 5.28
C GLN A 71 -3.31 -5.89 4.08
N ASN A 72 -4.04 -6.13 2.98
CA ASN A 72 -3.49 -6.70 1.75
C ASN A 72 -2.35 -5.84 1.20
N THR A 73 -2.50 -4.50 1.22
CA THR A 73 -1.45 -3.59 0.76
C THR A 73 -0.18 -3.72 1.59
N LEU A 74 -0.31 -3.79 2.92
CA LEU A 74 0.83 -3.98 3.82
C LEU A 74 1.51 -5.34 3.59
N GLU A 75 0.74 -6.40 3.40
CA GLU A 75 1.26 -7.74 3.12
C GLU A 75 2.02 -7.78 1.79
N CYS A 76 1.46 -7.20 0.72
CA CYS A 76 2.13 -7.09 -0.58
C CYS A 76 3.48 -6.37 -0.46
N LEU A 77 3.54 -5.27 0.29
CA LEU A 77 4.79 -4.53 0.52
C LEU A 77 5.81 -5.36 1.31
N GLN A 78 5.37 -6.13 2.31
CA GLN A 78 6.26 -7.02 3.07
C GLN A 78 6.80 -8.14 2.20
N MET A 79 5.96 -8.77 1.38
CA MET A 79 6.37 -9.78 0.41
C MET A 79 7.37 -9.22 -0.59
N GLU A 80 7.12 -8.01 -1.13
CA GLU A 80 8.03 -7.36 -2.07
C GLU A 80 9.41 -7.10 -1.43
N ARG A 81 9.44 -6.57 -0.20
CA ARG A 81 10.68 -6.33 0.55
C ARG A 81 11.43 -7.65 0.79
N GLN A 82 10.72 -8.72 1.16
CA GLN A 82 11.30 -10.03 1.38
C GLN A 82 11.88 -10.63 0.09
N ILE A 83 11.13 -10.59 -1.02
CA ILE A 83 11.60 -11.04 -2.34
C ILE A 83 12.85 -10.28 -2.75
N ARG A 84 12.85 -8.95 -2.58
CA ARG A 84 13.98 -8.09 -2.91
C ARG A 84 15.22 -8.46 -2.09
N SER A 85 15.05 -8.68 -0.78
CA SER A 85 16.13 -9.12 0.12
C SER A 85 16.68 -10.49 -0.31
N SER A 86 15.81 -11.46 -0.56
CA SER A 86 16.20 -12.82 -0.99
C SER A 86 16.91 -12.83 -2.34
N CYS A 87 16.44 -12.04 -3.31
CA CYS A 87 17.10 -11.93 -4.61
C CYS A 87 18.48 -11.27 -4.51
N ALA A 88 18.64 -10.26 -3.66
CA ALA A 88 19.93 -9.62 -3.44
C ALA A 88 20.96 -10.56 -2.78
N GLY A 89 20.52 -11.39 -1.83
CA GLY A 89 21.40 -12.30 -1.08
C GLY A 89 21.73 -13.61 -1.80
N TYR A 90 20.72 -14.27 -2.37
CA TYR A 90 20.85 -15.66 -2.86
C TYR A 90 20.79 -15.79 -4.38
N TYR A 91 20.14 -14.85 -5.08
CA TYR A 91 19.87 -14.96 -6.52
C TYR A 91 20.16 -13.65 -7.27
N PRO A 92 21.40 -13.17 -7.28
CA PRO A 92 21.74 -11.87 -7.86
C PRO A 92 21.40 -11.77 -9.36
N GLN A 93 21.45 -12.88 -10.09
CA GLN A 93 21.07 -12.95 -11.50
C GLN A 93 19.54 -12.80 -11.68
N LEU A 94 18.73 -13.40 -10.80
CA LEU A 94 17.28 -13.23 -10.79
C LEU A 94 16.90 -11.77 -10.45
N ALA A 95 17.63 -11.14 -9.54
CA ALA A 95 17.42 -9.72 -9.19
C ALA A 95 17.53 -8.81 -10.42
N VAL A 96 18.50 -9.06 -11.30
CA VAL A 96 18.69 -8.30 -12.55
C VAL A 96 17.52 -8.50 -13.51
N ILE A 97 17.02 -9.74 -13.65
CA ILE A 97 15.89 -10.06 -14.54
C ILE A 97 14.60 -9.40 -14.04
N LEU A 98 14.28 -9.56 -12.76
CA LEU A 98 13.09 -8.95 -12.15
C LEU A 98 13.12 -7.42 -12.26
N LYS A 99 14.29 -6.80 -12.07
CA LYS A 99 14.45 -5.35 -12.23
C LYS A 99 14.18 -4.89 -13.67
N ARG A 100 14.54 -5.70 -14.67
CA ARG A 100 14.25 -5.39 -16.09
C ARG A 100 12.78 -5.56 -16.44
N ALA A 101 12.08 -6.52 -15.83
CA ALA A 101 10.67 -6.79 -16.10
C ALA A 101 9.72 -5.80 -15.41
N ALA A 102 10.19 -5.06 -14.40
CA ALA A 102 9.42 -4.05 -13.68
C ALA A 102 9.42 -2.65 -14.33
N VAL A 103 10.14 -2.48 -15.46
CA VAL A 103 10.18 -1.25 -16.29
C VAL A 103 9.19 -1.38 -17.44
#